data_AF-A0A533WJM2-F1
#
_entry.id   AF-A0A533WJM2-F1
#
_cell.length_a   1.000
_cell.length_b   1.000
_cell.length_c   1.000
_cell.angle_alpha   90.00
_cell.angle_beta   90.00
_cell.angle_gamma   90.00
#
_symmetry.space_group_name_H-M   'P 1'
#
loop_
_entity.id
_entity.type
_entity.pdbx_description
1 polymer ?
#
loop_
_entity_poly.entity_id
_entity_poly.type
_entity_poly.pdbx_seq_one_letter_code
_entity_poly.pdbx_strand_id
1 'polypeptide(L)' 'MSHAVSAIKLRRVIEKSLAVLGTGTIQAITEDLGRHGIDLDSQTAFYSLQAVEEKLNIIFGKEIGTMMFDRIRKQLNRDK' A
#
# COMPACT_ATOMS: atom_id res chain seq x y z
N MET A 1 -4.32 13.24 12.36
CA MET A 1 -2.85 13.05 12.36
C MET A 1 -2.49 12.14 11.20
N SER A 2 -1.91 12.69 10.13
CA SER A 2 -1.36 11.91 9.01
C SER A 2 -0.02 11.34 9.47
N HIS A 3 0.00 10.12 10.00
CA HIS A 3 1.26 9.44 10.27
C HIS A 3 1.82 8.95 8.94
N ALA A 4 2.93 9.54 8.52
CA ALA A 4 3.70 9.04 7.40
C ALA A 4 4.18 7.62 7.75
N VAL A 5 4.06 6.70 6.80
CA VAL A 5 4.45 5.29 6.95
C VAL A 5 5.68 5.05 6.08
N SER A 6 6.71 4.41 6.65
CA SER A 6 7.89 4.05 5.85
C SER A 6 7.53 3.08 4.74
N ALA A 7 8.20 3.21 3.59
CA ALA A 7 8.04 2.31 2.45
C ALA A 7 8.16 0.82 2.85
N ILE A 8 9.16 0.49 3.68
CA ILE A 8 9.37 -0.87 4.21
C ILE A 8 8.15 -1.38 4.99
N LYS A 9 7.60 -0.55 5.90
CA LYS A 9 6.41 -0.94 6.69
C LYS A 9 5.20 -1.09 5.79
N LEU A 10 5.05 -0.20 4.81
CA LEU A 10 3.96 -0.23 3.85
C LEU A 10 4.01 -1.50 2.98
N ARG A 11 5.18 -1.85 2.43
CA ARG A 11 5.41 -3.06 1.64
C ARG A 11 4.98 -4.32 2.39
N ARG A 12 5.45 -4.49 3.63
CA ARG A 12 5.11 -5.64 4.48
C ARG A 12 3.60 -5.75 4.71
N VAL A 13 2.92 -4.61 4.91
CA VAL A 13 1.47 -4.62 5.12
C VAL A 13 0.70 -4.94 3.85
N ILE A 14 1.14 -4.43 2.70
CA ILE A 14 0.54 -4.75 1.41
C ILE A 14 0.71 -6.25 1.11
N GLU A 15 1.91 -6.79 1.32
CA GLU A 15 2.21 -8.23 1.21
C GLU A 15 1.25 -9.07 2.07
N LYS A 16 1.10 -8.72 3.36
CA LYS A 16 0.14 -9.40 4.27
C LYS A 16 -1.31 -9.27 3.78
N SER A 17 -1.68 -8.11 3.23
CA SER A 17 -3.05 -7.83 2.76
C SER A 17 -3.41 -8.62 1.50
N LEU A 18 -2.41 -8.87 0.65
CA LEU A 18 -2.52 -9.64 -0.59
C LEU A 18 -2.37 -11.14 -0.38
N ALA A 19 -1.60 -11.58 0.62
CA ALA A 19 -1.46 -13.01 0.95
C ALA A 19 -2.81 -13.69 1.21
N VAL A 20 -3.79 -12.94 1.72
CA VAL A 20 -5.17 -13.43 1.94
C VAL A 20 -5.97 -13.56 0.63
N LEU A 21 -5.51 -12.97 -0.48
CA LEU A 21 -6.18 -12.96 -1.78
C LEU A 21 -5.57 -13.96 -2.79
N GLY A 22 -4.47 -14.65 -2.45
CA GLY A 22 -3.78 -15.58 -3.33
C GLY A 22 -2.52 -14.99 -3.97
N THR A 23 -1.49 -15.82 -4.10
CA THR A 23 -0.10 -15.45 -4.43
C THR A 23 0.09 -15.16 -5.92
N GLY A 24 0.23 -13.89 -6.27
CA GLY A 24 0.65 -13.50 -7.62
C GLY A 24 0.85 -11.99 -7.84
N THR A 25 0.35 -11.15 -6.94
CA THR A 25 0.11 -9.74 -7.25
C THR A 25 1.08 -8.75 -6.62
N ILE A 26 1.93 -9.12 -5.66
CA ILE A 26 2.74 -8.11 -4.95
C ILE A 26 3.73 -7.40 -5.87
N GLN A 27 4.45 -8.14 -6.72
CA GLN A 27 5.42 -7.52 -7.64
C GLN A 27 4.75 -6.54 -8.60
N ALA A 28 3.63 -6.94 -9.22
CA ALA A 28 2.86 -6.06 -10.10
C ALA A 28 2.38 -4.81 -9.36
N ILE A 29 1.91 -4.96 -8.13
CA ILE A 29 1.42 -3.84 -7.31
C ILE A 29 2.56 -2.92 -6.89
N THR A 30 3.71 -3.46 -6.53
CA THR A 30 4.91 -2.68 -6.23
C THR A 30 5.36 -1.88 -7.45
N GLU A 31 5.39 -2.50 -8.62
CA GLU A 31 5.72 -1.81 -9.88
C GLU A 31 4.73 -0.71 -10.21
N ASP A 32 3.43 -0.98 -10.12
CA ASP A 32 2.39 0.01 -10.42
C ASP A 32 2.41 1.18 -9.42
N LEU A 33 2.58 0.90 -8.13
CA LEU A 33 2.77 1.93 -7.12
C LEU A 33 4.04 2.75 -7.38
N GLY A 34 5.14 2.10 -7.77
CA GLY A 34 6.39 2.74 -8.16
C GLY A 34 6.23 3.70 -9.33
N ARG A 35 5.49 3.28 -10.39
CA ARG A 35 5.13 4.14 -11.54
C ARG A 35 4.33 5.38 -11.13
N HIS A 36 3.62 5.31 -10.00
CA HIS A 36 2.85 6.42 -9.44
C HIS A 36 3.56 7.17 -8.30
N GLY A 37 4.85 6.92 -8.08
CA GLY A 37 5.69 7.66 -7.13
C GLY A 37 5.72 7.09 -5.70
N ILE A 38 5.17 5.89 -5.49
CA ILE A 38 5.24 5.14 -4.23
C ILE A 38 6.23 3.98 -4.40
N ASP A 39 7.51 4.26 -4.16
CA ASP A 39 8.58 3.28 -4.17
C ASP A 39 8.60 2.50 -2.85
N LEU A 40 8.09 1.27 -2.89
CA LEU A 40 8.03 0.37 -1.74
C LEU A 40 9.36 -0.30 -1.39
N ASP A 41 10.38 -0.15 -2.24
CA ASP A 41 11.72 -0.72 -2.04
C ASP A 41 12.69 0.30 -1.40
N SER A 42 12.31 1.58 -1.38
CA SER A 42 13.07 2.64 -0.73
C SER A 42 13.27 2.39 0.76
N GLN A 43 14.52 2.53 1.22
CA GLN A 43 14.86 2.40 2.64
C GLN A 43 14.57 3.68 3.44
N THR A 44 14.38 4.81 2.76
CA THR A 44 14.28 6.14 3.38
C THR A 44 12.97 6.86 3.10
N ALA A 45 12.16 6.38 2.16
CA ALA A 45 10.90 7.03 1.82
C ALA A 45 9.82 6.82 2.90
N PHE A 46 9.04 7.88 3.10
CA PHE A 46 7.84 7.88 3.92
C PHE A 46 6.68 8.42 3.12
N TYR A 47 5.53 7.77 3.22
CA TYR A 47 4.33 8.11 2.47
C TYR A 47 3.18 8.44 3.40
N SER A 48 2.42 9.49 3.07
CA SER A 48 1.14 9.72 3.75
C SER A 48 0.15 8.64 3.34
N LEU A 49 -0.72 8.23 4.26
CA LEU A 49 -1.77 7.26 3.95
C LEU A 49 -2.71 7.75 2.85
N GLN A 50 -2.96 9.06 2.79
CA GLN A 50 -3.75 9.67 1.73
C GLN A 50 -3.11 9.49 0.35
N ALA A 51 -1.79 9.72 0.21
CA ALA A 51 -1.11 9.52 -1.05
C ALA A 51 -1.18 8.07 -1.52
N VAL A 52 -1.06 7.12 -0.59
CA VAL A 52 -1.19 5.68 -0.88
C VAL A 52 -2.60 5.34 -1.34
N GLU A 53 -3.64 5.83 -0.65
CA GLU A 53 -5.04 5.62 -1.05
C GLU A 53 -5.32 6.17 -2.46
N GLU A 54 -4.87 7.38 -2.73
CA GLU A 54 -5.02 8.01 -4.05
C GLU A 54 -4.38 7.16 -5.16
N LYS A 55 -3.17 6.62 -4.93
CA LYS A 55 -2.50 5.78 -5.94
C LYS A 55 -3.17 4.43 -6.11
N LEU A 56 -3.63 3.81 -5.03
CA LEU A 56 -4.40 2.57 -5.11
C LEU A 56 -5.71 2.76 -5.90
N ASN A 57 -6.39 3.89 -5.71
CA ASN A 57 -7.59 4.23 -6.46
C ASN A 57 -7.34 4.45 -7.96
N ILE A 58 -6.15 4.95 -8.32
CA ILE A 58 -5.73 5.08 -9.73
C ILE A 58 -5.47 3.70 -10.34
N ILE A 59 -4.78 2.80 -9.62
CA ILE A 59 -4.37 1.48 -10.13
C ILE A 59 -5.58 0.54 -10.28
N PHE A 60 -6.47 0.51 -9.28
CA PHE A 60 -7.55 -0.47 -9.20
C PHE A 60 -8.95 0.10 -9.48
N GLY A 61 -9.06 1.42 -9.65
CA GLY A 61 -10.33 2.12 -9.58
C GLY A 61 -10.78 2.38 -8.13
N LYS A 62 -11.68 3.35 -7.96
CA LYS A 62 -12.07 3.89 -6.64
C LYS A 62 -12.62 2.83 -5.68
N GLU A 63 -13.49 1.94 -6.14
CA GLU A 63 -14.14 0.96 -5.26
C GLU A 63 -13.14 -0.08 -4.72
N ILE A 64 -12.36 -0.70 -5.61
CA ILE A 64 -11.36 -1.71 -5.25
C ILE A 64 -10.19 -1.06 -4.50
N GLY A 65 -9.75 0.12 -4.94
CA GLY A 65 -8.67 0.88 -4.31
C GLY A 65 -8.99 1.26 -2.86
N THR A 66 -10.20 1.78 -2.59
CA THR A 66 -10.63 2.09 -1.23
C THR A 66 -10.74 0.84 -0.37
N MET A 67 -11.29 -0.26 -0.90
CA MET A 67 -11.36 -1.54 -0.17
C MET A 67 -9.97 -2.07 0.21
N MET A 68 -9.01 -2.00 -0.72
CA MET A 68 -7.62 -2.39 -0.50
C MET A 68 -6.94 -1.50 0.53
N PHE A 69 -7.13 -0.18 0.42
CA PHE A 69 -6.60 0.78 1.37
C PHE A 69 -7.14 0.56 2.78
N ASP A 70 -8.44 0.28 2.93
CA ASP A 70 -9.03 -0.01 4.23
C ASP A 70 -8.43 -1.26 4.87
N ARG A 71 -8.10 -2.29 4.07
CA ARG A 71 -7.38 -3.47 4.55
C ARG A 71 -5.97 -3.13 5.03
N ILE A 72 -5.22 -2.36 4.23
CA ILE A 72 -3.87 -1.87 4.58
C ILE A 72 -3.92 -1.05 5.88
N ARG A 73 -4.86 -0.11 5.99
CA ARG A 73 -5.04 0.74 7.17
C ARG A 73 -5.36 -0.08 8.42
N LYS A 74 -6.23 -1.10 8.32
CA LYS A 74 -6.54 -2.02 9.43
C LYS A 74 -5.29 -2.78 9.87
N GLN A 75 -4.48 -3.27 8.94
CA GLN A 75 -3.25 -4.00 9.25
C GLN A 75 -2.17 -3.10 9.87
N LEU A 76 -2.02 -1.86 9.38
CA LEU A 76 -1.10 -0.88 9.98
C LEU A 76 -1.43 -0.56 11.44
N ASN A 77 -2.72 -0.56 11.80
CA ASN A 77 -3.17 -0.35 13.18
C ASN A 77 -3.03 -1.60 14.06
N ARG A 78 -2.97 -2.81 13.47
CA ARG A 78 -2.70 -4.06 14.19
C ARG A 78 -1.21 -4.25 14.48
N ASP A 79 -0.35 -3.82 13.55
CA ASP A 79 1.11 -3.80 13.69
C ASP A 79 1.61 -2.51 14.42
N LYS A 80 0.85 -2.00 15.40
CA LYS A 80 1.23 -0.85 16.24
C LYS A 80 1.83 -1.28 17.56
#